data_AF-A0A2J7RMT2-F1
#
_entry.id   AF-A0A2J7RMT2-F1
#
_cell.length_a   1.000
_cell.length_b   1.000
_cell.length_c   1.000
_cell.angle_alpha   90.00
_cell.angle_beta   90.00
_cell.angle_gamma   90.00
#
_symmetry.space_group_name_H-M   'P 1'
#
loop_
_entity.id
_entity.type
_entity.pdbx_description
1 polymer ?
#
loop_
_entity_poly.entity_id
_entity_poly.type
_entity_poly.pdbx_seq_one_letter_code
_entity_poly.pdbx_strand_id
1 'polypeptide(L)'
;MAALLLTALLFLFLTSMSNRGRVQEEDKEGPLVQVEQGLLRGLRGLSVREKEFLAFLGIPYAKPPTGELRFKAPRPPEPWNGTFEATEEGSSCPQIGLMSQKKEGDENCLFLNVFTNKLPEDPNDLKAVMVWIHGGAFVAGSATSVMFGPDHLLTEDIVFVSINYRLGILGFLSLPGAGIPGNNGMKDQVMALRWVQKNIAKFGGDPNRVTIFGQSAGGASAHFHLLSPMSTGLFHGAISQSGTGLASWAYAEPEYIRGAAFKIGAKIRCDAADDKELLQCFRETPATDFVDVFGYEDETGVSLGEFRPTKEDGSVNGEEVFLPGRPAALVSSRKFHVVPFLTGINSKEALTFTALTEKPSFWDKFDKNFDKVVADVTGEDVSRVKEVSERIKRYYFGDRKPSEETLDSFIDTEL
;
A
#
# COMPACT_ATOMS: atom_id res chain seq x y z
N MET A 1 12.24 -23.81 25.13
CA MET A 1 12.45 -22.41 25.59
C MET A 1 11.75 -21.38 24.71
N ALA A 2 11.64 -21.57 23.39
CA ALA A 2 10.88 -20.67 22.49
C ALA A 2 9.37 -20.56 22.82
N ALA A 3 8.73 -21.65 23.26
CA ALA A 3 7.31 -21.64 23.66
C ALA A 3 7.01 -20.86 24.96
N LEU A 4 8.03 -20.61 25.81
CA LEU A 4 7.91 -19.85 27.06
C LEU A 4 8.16 -18.34 26.86
N LEU A 5 8.88 -17.97 25.80
CA LEU A 5 9.08 -16.57 25.39
C LEU A 5 7.86 -16.03 24.62
N LEU A 6 7.19 -16.87 23.82
CA LEU A 6 5.93 -16.51 23.16
C LEU A 6 4.80 -16.25 24.16
N THR A 7 4.70 -17.06 25.22
CA THR A 7 3.69 -16.86 26.27
C THR A 7 3.97 -15.65 27.15
N ALA A 8 5.24 -15.30 27.38
CA ALA A 8 5.62 -14.08 28.11
C ALA A 8 5.36 -12.79 27.30
N LEU A 9 5.60 -12.80 25.98
CA LEU A 9 5.23 -11.71 25.08
C LEU A 9 3.71 -11.55 24.95
N LEU A 10 2.95 -12.64 24.94
CA LEU A 10 1.48 -12.62 25.01
C LEU A 10 0.94 -12.07 26.34
N PHE A 11 1.57 -12.38 27.49
CA PHE A 11 1.15 -11.88 28.80
C PHE A 11 1.47 -10.38 29.01
N LEU A 12 2.59 -9.89 28.48
CA LEU A 12 2.92 -8.46 28.46
C LEU A 12 2.04 -7.69 27.46
N PHE A 13 1.61 -8.32 26.36
CA PHE A 13 0.59 -7.75 25.46
C PHE A 13 -0.79 -7.70 26.12
N LEU A 14 -1.23 -8.76 26.81
CA LEU A 14 -2.54 -8.83 27.46
C LEU A 14 -2.68 -7.84 28.63
N THR A 15 -1.59 -7.52 29.33
CA THR A 15 -1.60 -6.48 30.38
C THR A 15 -1.57 -5.06 29.80
N SER A 16 -1.00 -4.86 28.61
CA SER A 16 -1.13 -3.63 27.82
C SER A 16 -2.52 -3.45 27.21
N MET A 17 -3.24 -4.55 26.91
CA MET A 17 -4.65 -4.49 26.47
C MET A 17 -5.60 -3.94 27.55
N SER A 18 -5.21 -3.94 28.83
CA SER A 18 -6.06 -3.47 29.93
C SER A 18 -6.08 -1.94 30.10
N ASN A 19 -5.20 -1.20 29.43
CA ASN A 19 -5.14 0.28 29.47
C ASN A 19 -5.29 0.93 28.08
N ARG A 20 -5.87 0.22 27.11
CA ARG A 20 -6.13 0.78 25.77
C ARG A 20 -7.25 1.81 25.81
N GLY A 21 -7.06 2.90 25.07
CA GLY A 21 -8.04 3.96 24.87
C GLY A 21 -9.41 3.35 24.56
N ARG A 22 -10.35 3.56 25.47
CA ARG A 22 -11.73 3.11 25.33
C ARG A 22 -12.40 4.09 24.38
N VAL A 23 -12.72 3.66 23.17
CA VAL A 23 -13.78 4.34 22.40
C VAL A 23 -15.04 4.16 23.24
N GLN A 24 -15.55 5.25 23.81
CA GLN A 24 -16.78 5.20 24.59
C GLN A 24 -17.95 4.92 23.65
N GLU A 25 -18.74 3.91 23.99
CA GLU A 25 -20.01 3.59 23.33
C GLU A 25 -21.07 4.62 23.72
N GLU A 26 -21.77 5.14 22.70
CA GLU A 26 -22.97 5.97 22.72
C GLU A 26 -22.94 7.28 23.54
N ASP A 27 -22.24 8.29 23.01
CA ASP A 27 -22.79 9.64 23.10
C ASP A 27 -23.65 9.88 21.84
N LYS A 28 -24.95 10.11 22.00
CA LYS A 28 -25.89 10.33 20.88
C LYS A 28 -25.62 11.62 20.08
N GLU A 29 -24.54 12.34 20.42
CA GLU A 29 -24.11 13.60 19.81
C GLU A 29 -22.62 13.59 19.40
N GLY A 30 -22.18 12.55 18.68
CA GLY A 30 -20.87 12.55 18.02
C GLY A 30 -20.64 13.80 17.14
N PRO A 31 -19.38 14.27 16.97
CA PRO A 31 -19.07 15.49 16.24
C PRO A 31 -19.59 15.44 14.80
N LEU A 32 -20.17 16.55 14.34
CA LEU A 32 -20.71 16.69 12.99
C LEU A 32 -19.77 17.51 12.10
N VAL A 33 -19.52 17.02 10.88
CA VAL A 33 -18.70 17.72 9.88
C VAL A 33 -19.38 17.65 8.51
N GLN A 34 -19.60 18.81 7.89
CA GLN A 34 -20.12 18.89 6.51
C GLN A 34 -18.96 18.85 5.51
N VAL A 35 -18.88 17.77 4.72
CA VAL A 35 -17.97 17.62 3.57
C VAL A 35 -18.72 17.86 2.26
N GLU A 36 -18.01 17.87 1.12
CA GLU A 36 -18.60 18.05 -0.22
C GLU A 36 -19.68 17.00 -0.52
N GLN A 37 -19.49 15.76 -0.05
CA GLN A 37 -20.41 14.64 -0.30
C GLN A 37 -21.64 14.61 0.61
N GLY A 38 -21.58 15.25 1.79
CA GLY A 38 -22.68 15.18 2.76
C GLY A 38 -22.23 15.41 4.20
N LEU A 39 -23.15 15.22 5.14
CA LEU A 39 -22.89 15.38 6.57
C LEU A 39 -22.32 14.09 7.15
N LEU A 40 -21.26 14.18 7.94
CA LEU A 40 -20.62 13.07 8.67
C LEU A 40 -20.89 13.21 10.16
N ARG A 41 -21.11 12.09 10.84
CA ARG A 41 -21.02 11.98 12.31
C ARG A 41 -19.84 11.10 12.68
N GLY A 42 -18.91 11.65 13.44
CA GLY A 42 -17.75 10.93 13.95
C GLY A 42 -17.93 10.49 15.40
N LEU A 43 -16.83 10.04 16.00
CA LEU A 43 -16.72 9.66 17.41
C LEU A 43 -15.56 10.38 18.10
N ARG A 44 -15.54 10.34 19.43
CA ARG A 44 -14.45 10.83 20.27
C ARG A 44 -13.56 9.67 20.72
N GLY A 45 -12.26 9.91 20.81
CA GLY A 45 -11.26 8.95 21.26
C GLY A 45 -10.21 9.61 22.15
N LEU A 46 -9.38 8.80 22.80
CA LEU A 46 -8.28 9.24 23.65
C LEU A 46 -6.96 8.66 23.13
N SER A 47 -5.97 9.54 22.95
CA SER A 47 -4.60 9.15 22.58
C SER A 47 -3.88 8.42 23.72
N VAL A 48 -2.66 7.92 23.47
CA VAL A 48 -1.82 7.27 24.51
C VAL A 48 -1.45 8.19 25.68
N ARG A 49 -1.64 9.51 25.55
CA ARG A 49 -1.43 10.51 26.61
C ARG A 49 -2.74 11.13 27.11
N GLU A 50 -3.86 10.43 26.92
CA GLU A 50 -5.20 10.88 27.35
C GLU A 50 -5.64 12.22 26.74
N LYS A 51 -4.97 12.70 25.68
CA LYS A 51 -5.42 13.84 24.88
C LYS A 51 -6.58 13.38 23.99
N GLU A 52 -7.69 14.09 24.06
CA GLU A 52 -8.88 13.83 23.26
C GLU A 52 -8.60 14.07 21.76
N PHE A 53 -9.23 13.25 20.93
CA PHE A 53 -9.32 13.44 19.50
C PHE A 53 -10.69 13.05 18.97
N LEU A 54 -10.99 13.53 17.77
CA LEU A 54 -12.17 13.18 16.99
C LEU A 54 -11.75 12.25 15.86
N ALA A 55 -12.56 11.23 15.59
CA ALA A 55 -12.36 10.28 14.52
C ALA A 55 -13.58 10.20 13.61
N PHE A 56 -13.34 10.16 12.31
CA PHE A 56 -14.34 9.95 11.28
C PHE A 56 -13.85 8.81 10.40
N LEU A 57 -14.49 7.66 10.51
CA LEU A 57 -14.02 6.39 9.99
C LEU A 57 -14.84 5.96 8.76
N GLY A 58 -14.22 5.18 7.87
CA GLY A 58 -14.92 4.52 6.76
C GLY A 58 -15.51 5.48 5.73
N ILE A 59 -14.95 6.68 5.57
CA ILE A 59 -15.48 7.69 4.64
C ILE A 59 -15.18 7.25 3.20
N PRO A 60 -16.18 7.09 2.32
CA PRO A 60 -15.93 6.74 0.93
C PRO A 60 -15.32 7.93 0.17
N TYR A 61 -14.12 7.76 -0.37
CA TYR A 61 -13.46 8.77 -1.19
C TYR A 61 -13.63 8.52 -2.70
N ALA A 62 -14.22 7.39 -3.09
CA ALA A 62 -14.50 7.00 -4.46
C ALA A 62 -15.75 6.10 -4.52
N LYS A 63 -16.31 5.90 -5.73
CA LYS A 63 -17.33 4.86 -5.96
C LYS A 63 -16.75 3.47 -5.70
N PRO A 64 -17.56 2.51 -5.23
CA PRO A 64 -17.15 1.11 -5.15
C PRO A 64 -16.60 0.63 -6.51
N PRO A 65 -15.38 0.09 -6.58
CA PRO A 65 -14.75 -0.32 -7.84
C PRO A 65 -15.22 -1.73 -8.28
N THR A 66 -16.52 -1.99 -8.19
CA THR A 66 -17.15 -3.28 -8.50
C THR A 66 -17.83 -3.28 -9.87
N GLY A 67 -18.18 -4.47 -10.36
CA GLY A 67 -18.86 -4.64 -11.65
C GLY A 67 -18.10 -3.97 -12.79
N GLU A 68 -18.76 -3.06 -13.51
CA GLU A 68 -18.15 -2.33 -14.63
C GLU A 68 -17.02 -1.37 -14.21
N LEU A 69 -16.90 -1.01 -12.94
CA LEU A 69 -15.79 -0.19 -12.43
C LEU A 69 -14.58 -1.03 -12.04
N ARG A 70 -14.71 -2.36 -12.00
CA ARG A 70 -13.58 -3.26 -11.72
C ARG A 70 -12.50 -3.07 -12.79
N PHE A 71 -11.25 -2.97 -12.33
CA PHE A 71 -10.05 -2.70 -13.14
C PHE A 71 -10.03 -1.35 -13.89
N LYS A 72 -10.94 -0.42 -13.60
CA LYS A 72 -10.90 0.95 -14.16
C LYS A 72 -10.38 1.96 -13.14
N ALA A 73 -9.98 3.15 -13.61
CA ALA A 73 -9.65 4.25 -12.71
C ALA A 73 -10.83 4.56 -11.77
N PRO A 74 -10.56 4.95 -10.51
CA PRO A 74 -11.62 5.26 -9.57
C PRO A 74 -12.45 6.45 -10.05
N ARG A 75 -13.71 6.50 -9.62
CA ARG A 75 -14.64 7.60 -9.92
C ARG A 75 -15.02 8.33 -8.64
N PRO A 76 -15.25 9.65 -8.70
CA PRO A 76 -15.62 10.43 -7.51
C PRO A 76 -16.81 9.81 -6.76
N PRO A 77 -16.82 9.88 -5.42
CA PRO A 77 -17.86 9.28 -4.60
C PRO A 77 -19.19 9.98 -4.86
N GLU A 78 -20.29 9.25 -4.74
CA GLU A 78 -21.62 9.85 -4.79
C GLU A 78 -21.90 10.62 -3.49
N PRO A 79 -22.62 11.75 -3.57
CA PRO A 79 -23.12 12.38 -2.36
C PRO A 79 -24.15 11.48 -1.67
N TRP A 80 -24.27 11.61 -0.35
CA TRP A 80 -25.28 10.90 0.43
C TRP A 80 -26.31 11.86 1.02
N ASN A 81 -27.54 11.37 1.19
CA ASN A 81 -28.60 12.10 1.87
C ASN A 81 -28.56 11.80 3.37
N GLY A 82 -28.82 12.82 4.19
CA GLY A 82 -28.80 12.69 5.65
C GLY A 82 -27.40 12.69 6.22
N THR A 83 -27.22 11.99 7.35
CA THR A 83 -25.94 11.88 8.05
C THR A 83 -25.33 10.52 7.79
N PHE A 84 -24.08 10.48 7.36
CA PHE A 84 -23.29 9.25 7.28
C PHE A 84 -22.60 9.02 8.62
N GLU A 85 -22.86 7.87 9.23
CA GLU A 85 -22.29 7.46 10.51
C GLU A 85 -20.86 6.96 10.28
N ALA A 86 -19.90 7.89 10.39
CA ALA A 86 -18.47 7.64 10.23
C ALA A 86 -17.85 7.12 11.53
N THR A 87 -18.49 6.11 12.12
CA THR A 87 -18.12 5.54 13.43
C THR A 87 -17.47 4.16 13.32
N GLU A 88 -17.47 3.57 12.13
CA GLU A 88 -16.89 2.26 11.84
C GLU A 88 -15.89 2.37 10.69
N GLU A 89 -14.80 1.61 10.77
CA GLU A 89 -13.84 1.53 9.68
C GLU A 89 -14.45 0.79 8.49
N GLY A 90 -14.17 1.28 7.29
CA GLY A 90 -14.56 0.60 6.06
C GLY A 90 -13.76 -0.69 5.85
N SER A 91 -14.30 -1.60 5.04
CA SER A 91 -13.65 -2.88 4.70
C SER A 91 -12.24 -2.69 4.14
N SER A 92 -11.32 -3.57 4.51
CA SER A 92 -10.04 -3.74 3.79
C SER A 92 -10.30 -4.22 2.35
N CYS A 93 -9.34 -4.01 1.45
CA CYS A 93 -9.43 -4.58 0.10
C CYS A 93 -9.15 -6.09 0.12
N PRO A 94 -9.63 -6.87 -0.88
CA PRO A 94 -9.48 -8.33 -0.88
C PRO A 94 -8.02 -8.76 -0.83
N GLN A 95 -7.66 -9.56 0.19
CA GLN A 95 -6.29 -9.94 0.47
C GLN A 95 -6.19 -11.14 1.43
N ILE A 96 -4.98 -11.66 1.62
CA ILE A 96 -4.63 -12.43 2.82
C ILE A 96 -4.17 -11.43 3.88
N GLY A 97 -4.93 -11.28 4.96
CA GLY A 97 -4.66 -10.28 5.99
C GLY A 97 -3.32 -10.50 6.68
N LEU A 98 -2.53 -9.44 6.83
CA LEU A 98 -1.19 -9.51 7.45
C LEU A 98 -1.23 -10.01 8.90
N MET A 99 -2.27 -9.65 9.65
CA MET A 99 -2.45 -10.07 11.04
C MET A 99 -3.26 -11.36 11.16
N SER A 100 -4.35 -11.47 10.40
CA SER A 100 -5.28 -12.60 10.49
C SER A 100 -4.72 -13.87 9.84
N GLN A 101 -3.79 -13.72 8.88
CA GLN A 101 -3.27 -14.79 8.02
C GLN A 101 -4.40 -15.58 7.32
N LYS A 102 -5.53 -14.90 7.08
CA LYS A 102 -6.74 -15.45 6.46
C LYS A 102 -7.21 -14.53 5.35
N LYS A 103 -8.01 -15.08 4.44
CA LYS A 103 -8.69 -14.28 3.41
C LYS A 103 -9.65 -13.31 4.08
N GLU A 104 -9.60 -12.06 3.68
CA GLU A 104 -10.46 -10.99 4.19
C GLU A 104 -10.61 -9.88 3.14
N GLY A 105 -11.48 -8.92 3.46
CA GLY A 105 -11.73 -7.73 2.64
C GLY A 105 -12.90 -7.84 1.68
N ASP A 106 -13.27 -6.70 1.11
CA ASP A 106 -14.35 -6.50 0.15
C ASP A 106 -13.85 -5.62 -1.00
N GLU A 107 -14.34 -5.79 -2.23
CA GLU A 107 -13.95 -4.91 -3.34
C GLU A 107 -14.41 -3.48 -3.16
N ASN A 108 -15.52 -3.27 -2.46
CA ASN A 108 -15.89 -1.97 -1.92
C ASN A 108 -14.99 -1.64 -0.73
N CYS A 109 -13.77 -1.17 -1.00
CA CYS A 109 -12.76 -0.86 0.01
C CYS A 109 -12.16 0.55 -0.09
N LEU A 110 -12.65 1.41 -0.98
CA LEU A 110 -12.09 2.75 -1.24
C LEU A 110 -12.53 3.78 -0.18
N PHE A 111 -12.06 3.53 1.04
CA PHE A 111 -12.36 4.31 2.23
C PHE A 111 -11.12 4.98 2.81
N LEU A 112 -11.33 6.09 3.50
CA LEU A 112 -10.34 6.75 4.33
C LEU A 112 -10.89 7.04 5.72
N ASN A 113 -9.97 7.23 6.66
CA ASN A 113 -10.27 7.66 8.02
C ASN A 113 -9.61 9.02 8.26
N VAL A 114 -10.29 9.92 8.96
CA VAL A 114 -9.76 11.23 9.37
C VAL A 114 -9.78 11.35 10.88
N PHE A 115 -8.65 11.77 11.44
CA PHE A 115 -8.50 12.00 12.87
C PHE A 115 -7.92 13.39 13.13
N THR A 116 -8.45 14.10 14.12
CA THR A 116 -8.05 15.47 14.45
C THR A 116 -8.27 15.76 15.94
N ASN A 117 -7.47 16.61 16.58
CA ASN A 117 -7.70 16.95 17.99
C ASN A 117 -8.94 17.82 18.21
N LYS A 118 -9.30 18.67 17.25
CA LYS A 118 -10.46 19.56 17.33
C LYS A 118 -10.95 19.96 15.94
N LEU A 119 -12.24 20.28 15.82
CA LEU A 119 -12.78 20.93 14.62
C LEU A 119 -12.39 22.42 14.62
N PRO A 120 -12.26 23.05 13.44
CA PRO A 120 -11.85 24.45 13.35
C PRO A 120 -12.97 25.37 13.81
N GLU A 121 -12.69 26.23 14.78
CA GLU A 121 -13.55 27.35 15.17
C GLU A 121 -13.26 28.59 14.31
N ASP A 122 -12.00 28.77 13.91
CA ASP A 122 -11.53 29.80 12.98
C ASP A 122 -11.04 29.10 11.68
N PRO A 123 -11.57 29.48 10.50
CA PRO A 123 -11.08 29.00 9.21
C PRO A 123 -9.57 29.23 8.95
N ASN A 124 -8.92 30.10 9.72
CA ASN A 124 -7.48 30.38 9.63
C ASN A 124 -6.62 29.55 10.60
N ASP A 125 -7.21 28.87 11.59
CA ASP A 125 -6.49 27.98 12.52
C ASP A 125 -6.36 26.57 11.93
N LEU A 126 -5.64 26.45 10.81
CA LEU A 126 -5.44 25.19 10.09
C LEU A 126 -4.10 24.53 10.45
N LYS A 127 -4.12 23.21 10.58
CA LYS A 127 -3.01 22.37 11.03
C LYS A 127 -2.36 21.61 9.88
N ALA A 128 -1.12 21.15 10.09
CA ALA A 128 -0.49 20.27 9.12
C ALA A 128 -1.29 18.97 8.98
N VAL A 129 -1.35 18.45 7.75
CA VAL A 129 -2.07 17.22 7.43
C VAL A 129 -1.04 16.14 7.12
N MET A 130 -1.15 14.98 7.78
CA MET A 130 -0.34 13.81 7.48
C MET A 130 -1.21 12.70 6.89
N VAL A 131 -0.94 12.29 5.65
CA VAL A 131 -1.70 11.26 4.94
C VAL A 131 -0.88 9.98 4.85
N TRP A 132 -1.31 8.95 5.56
CA TRP A 132 -0.70 7.63 5.62
C TRP A 132 -1.16 6.73 4.48
N ILE A 133 -0.18 6.20 3.76
CA ILE A 133 -0.33 5.17 2.74
C ILE A 133 0.29 3.89 3.30
N HIS A 134 -0.52 2.87 3.54
CA HIS A 134 -0.04 1.63 4.14
C HIS A 134 0.87 0.83 3.19
N GLY A 135 1.80 0.08 3.79
CA GLY A 135 2.63 -0.92 3.11
C GLY A 135 1.90 -2.25 2.86
N GLY A 136 2.67 -3.30 2.57
CA GLY A 136 2.17 -4.66 2.30
C GLY A 136 2.38 -5.13 0.86
N ALA A 137 3.52 -4.78 0.25
CA ALA A 137 3.95 -5.22 -1.08
C ALA A 137 2.91 -5.02 -2.20
N PHE A 138 2.02 -4.03 -2.05
CA PHE A 138 0.87 -3.77 -2.93
C PHE A 138 -0.18 -4.89 -2.98
N VAL A 139 -0.09 -5.93 -2.16
CA VAL A 139 -1.00 -7.10 -2.14
C VAL A 139 -1.78 -7.25 -0.84
N ALA A 140 -1.34 -6.61 0.23
CA ALA A 140 -1.96 -6.65 1.54
C ALA A 140 -1.81 -5.31 2.29
N GLY A 141 -2.42 -5.19 3.46
CA GLY A 141 -2.50 -4.00 4.30
C GLY A 141 -3.85 -3.29 4.23
N SER A 142 -4.09 -2.38 5.17
CA SER A 142 -5.27 -1.52 5.22
C SER A 142 -5.02 -0.28 6.07
N ALA A 143 -5.98 0.64 6.08
CA ALA A 143 -6.00 1.87 6.86
C ALA A 143 -6.43 1.69 8.32
N THR A 144 -6.60 0.43 8.77
CA THR A 144 -7.16 0.12 10.09
C THR A 144 -6.30 0.67 11.23
N SER A 145 -6.96 1.30 12.19
CA SER A 145 -6.39 1.79 13.44
C SER A 145 -5.84 0.68 14.33
N VAL A 146 -6.23 -0.58 14.12
CA VAL A 146 -5.64 -1.73 14.82
C VAL A 146 -4.15 -1.87 14.50
N MET A 147 -3.74 -1.55 13.27
CA MET A 147 -2.34 -1.55 12.86
C MET A 147 -1.73 -0.14 12.84
N PHE A 148 -2.50 0.85 12.42
CA PHE A 148 -2.05 2.22 12.16
C PHE A 148 -2.89 3.24 12.94
N GLY A 149 -3.03 3.00 14.25
CA GLY A 149 -3.79 3.84 15.15
C GLY A 149 -3.22 5.26 15.27
N PRO A 150 -4.09 6.27 15.48
CA PRO A 150 -3.68 7.67 15.55
C PRO A 150 -2.99 8.04 16.88
N ASP A 151 -3.00 7.14 17.87
CA ASP A 151 -2.80 7.44 19.29
C ASP A 151 -1.46 8.11 19.61
N HIS A 152 -0.40 7.80 18.86
CA HIS A 152 0.90 8.43 19.04
C HIS A 152 0.98 9.77 18.32
N LEU A 153 0.46 9.84 17.09
CA LEU A 153 0.54 11.03 16.23
C LEU A 153 -0.31 12.18 16.77
N LEU A 154 -1.51 11.90 17.29
CA LEU A 154 -2.42 12.91 17.82
C LEU A 154 -2.06 13.42 19.21
N THR A 155 -0.89 13.04 19.74
CA THR A 155 -0.26 13.81 20.82
C THR A 155 0.18 15.19 20.32
N GLU A 156 0.55 15.29 19.05
CA GLU A 156 0.82 16.54 18.33
C GLU A 156 -0.49 17.18 17.79
N ASP A 157 -0.46 18.47 17.47
CA ASP A 157 -1.61 19.22 16.92
C ASP A 157 -1.63 19.15 15.38
N ILE A 158 -2.06 18.01 14.85
CA ILE A 158 -2.12 17.70 13.42
C ILE A 158 -3.46 17.06 13.03
N VAL A 159 -3.74 17.03 11.72
CA VAL A 159 -4.78 16.18 11.16
C VAL A 159 -4.14 14.95 10.52
N PHE A 160 -4.57 13.78 10.95
CA PHE A 160 -4.09 12.50 10.45
C PHE A 160 -5.14 11.86 9.54
N VAL A 161 -4.72 11.38 8.37
CA VAL A 161 -5.58 10.68 7.42
C VAL A 161 -4.95 9.34 7.07
N SER A 162 -5.69 8.24 7.18
CA SER A 162 -5.25 6.93 6.67
C SER A 162 -6.15 6.47 5.53
N ILE A 163 -5.57 5.88 4.48
CA ILE A 163 -6.32 5.52 3.25
C ILE A 163 -6.15 4.05 2.91
N ASN A 164 -7.23 3.40 2.48
CA ASN A 164 -7.16 2.15 1.72
C ASN A 164 -6.90 2.47 0.25
N TYR A 165 -6.40 1.49 -0.51
CA TYR A 165 -6.33 1.53 -1.99
C TYR A 165 -6.38 0.09 -2.53
N ARG A 166 -6.83 -0.12 -3.78
CA ARG A 166 -6.92 -1.47 -4.35
C ARG A 166 -5.55 -2.15 -4.40
N LEU A 167 -5.54 -3.45 -4.12
CA LEU A 167 -4.35 -4.28 -3.99
C LEU A 167 -4.30 -5.37 -5.07
N GLY A 168 -3.13 -5.96 -5.24
CA GLY A 168 -2.86 -7.08 -6.15
C GLY A 168 -3.36 -6.83 -7.57
N ILE A 169 -3.91 -7.86 -8.20
CA ILE A 169 -4.45 -7.75 -9.56
C ILE A 169 -5.59 -6.72 -9.66
N LEU A 170 -6.42 -6.55 -8.62
CA LEU A 170 -7.52 -5.60 -8.63
C LEU A 170 -7.04 -4.14 -8.72
N GLY A 171 -5.87 -3.85 -8.11
CA GLY A 171 -5.24 -2.53 -8.13
C GLY A 171 -4.24 -2.32 -9.26
N PHE A 172 -3.59 -3.37 -9.76
CA PHE A 172 -2.39 -3.20 -10.58
C PHE A 172 -2.38 -4.04 -11.86
N LEU A 173 -3.51 -4.64 -12.27
CA LEU A 173 -3.66 -5.24 -13.59
C LEU A 173 -3.38 -4.22 -14.71
N SER A 174 -2.53 -4.58 -15.67
CA SER A 174 -2.31 -3.84 -16.91
C SER A 174 -2.55 -4.77 -18.10
N LEU A 175 -3.54 -4.42 -18.92
CA LEU A 175 -3.91 -5.08 -20.18
C LEU A 175 -4.19 -3.99 -21.23
N PRO A 176 -3.15 -3.34 -21.80
CA PRO A 176 -3.33 -2.21 -22.71
C PRO A 176 -4.18 -2.57 -23.94
N GLY A 177 -4.13 -3.81 -24.44
CA GLY A 177 -4.95 -4.27 -25.57
C GLY A 177 -6.45 -4.32 -25.28
N ALA A 178 -6.83 -4.33 -24.00
CA ALA A 178 -8.21 -4.23 -23.52
C ALA A 178 -8.56 -2.85 -22.95
N GLY A 179 -7.67 -1.87 -23.09
CA GLY A 179 -7.86 -0.52 -22.60
C GLY A 179 -7.70 -0.38 -21.08
N ILE A 180 -6.92 -1.28 -20.44
CA ILE A 180 -6.58 -1.21 -19.01
C ILE A 180 -5.11 -0.83 -18.88
N PRO A 181 -4.78 0.46 -18.67
CA PRO A 181 -3.37 0.91 -18.65
C PRO A 181 -2.62 0.47 -17.38
N GLY A 182 -3.34 0.25 -16.27
CA GLY A 182 -2.78 -0.15 -14.98
C GLY A 182 -2.81 0.96 -13.93
N ASN A 183 -2.09 0.72 -12.82
CA ASN A 183 -1.92 1.64 -11.69
C ASN A 183 -3.22 2.11 -11.02
N ASN A 184 -4.29 1.32 -11.05
CA ASN A 184 -5.55 1.69 -10.44
C ASN A 184 -5.43 1.90 -8.92
N GLY A 185 -4.65 1.09 -8.20
CA GLY A 185 -4.33 1.30 -6.78
C GLY A 185 -3.60 2.62 -6.53
N MET A 186 -2.77 3.09 -7.46
CA MET A 186 -2.14 4.41 -7.36
C MET A 186 -3.13 5.54 -7.67
N LYS A 187 -3.99 5.34 -8.66
CA LYS A 187 -5.06 6.29 -9.00
C LYS A 187 -6.09 6.42 -7.86
N ASP A 188 -6.31 5.34 -7.09
CA ASP A 188 -7.11 5.36 -5.86
C ASP A 188 -6.48 6.29 -4.82
N GLN A 189 -5.16 6.20 -4.60
CA GLN A 189 -4.43 7.11 -3.72
C GLN A 189 -4.53 8.56 -4.19
N VAL A 190 -4.44 8.82 -5.51
CA VAL A 190 -4.69 10.17 -6.07
C VAL A 190 -6.10 10.65 -5.77
N MET A 191 -7.11 9.78 -5.89
CA MET A 191 -8.49 10.16 -5.60
C MET A 191 -8.69 10.49 -4.13
N ALA A 192 -8.06 9.75 -3.22
CA ALA A 192 -8.04 10.07 -1.80
C ALA A 192 -7.34 11.42 -1.52
N LEU A 193 -6.21 11.71 -2.17
CA LEU A 193 -5.53 13.01 -2.04
C LEU A 193 -6.38 14.17 -2.59
N ARG A 194 -7.11 13.95 -3.69
CA ARG A 194 -8.10 14.94 -4.18
C ARG A 194 -9.23 15.15 -3.19
N TRP A 195 -9.70 14.09 -2.53
CA TRP A 195 -10.69 14.21 -1.46
C TRP A 195 -10.14 15.03 -0.28
N VAL A 196 -8.89 14.79 0.13
CA VAL A 196 -8.20 15.57 1.17
C VAL A 196 -8.14 17.04 0.78
N GLN A 197 -7.67 17.36 -0.42
CA GLN A 197 -7.58 18.75 -0.90
C GLN A 197 -8.92 19.51 -0.81
N LYS A 198 -10.03 18.83 -1.11
CA LYS A 198 -11.35 19.45 -1.10
C LYS A 198 -11.99 19.56 0.29
N ASN A 199 -11.69 18.64 1.20
CA ASN A 199 -12.46 18.46 2.43
C ASN A 199 -11.68 18.72 3.72
N ILE A 200 -10.35 18.62 3.71
CA ILE A 200 -9.59 18.53 4.96
C ILE A 200 -9.64 19.79 5.83
N ALA A 201 -9.88 20.96 5.22
CA ALA A 201 -10.13 22.21 5.92
C ALA A 201 -11.36 22.13 6.86
N LYS A 202 -12.34 21.28 6.57
CA LYS A 202 -13.51 21.05 7.43
C LYS A 202 -13.17 20.30 8.73
N PHE A 203 -12.02 19.64 8.76
CA PHE A 203 -11.49 18.92 9.91
C PHE A 203 -10.34 19.70 10.59
N GLY A 204 -10.09 20.94 10.17
CA GLY A 204 -9.03 21.80 10.71
C GLY A 204 -7.66 21.56 10.07
N GLY A 205 -7.59 20.85 8.94
CA GLY A 205 -6.35 20.61 8.22
C GLY A 205 -6.10 21.65 7.12
N ASP A 206 -4.86 22.06 6.94
CA ASP A 206 -4.46 22.98 5.88
C ASP A 206 -4.19 22.20 4.57
N PRO A 207 -5.01 22.38 3.51
CA PRO A 207 -4.77 21.72 2.22
C PRO A 207 -3.44 22.13 1.58
N ASN A 208 -2.84 23.25 1.99
CA ASN A 208 -1.53 23.74 1.52
C ASN A 208 -0.35 23.23 2.38
N ARG A 209 -0.60 22.39 3.39
CA ARG A 209 0.44 21.79 4.25
C ARG A 209 0.22 20.29 4.46
N VAL A 210 -0.02 19.59 3.35
CA VAL A 210 -0.21 18.14 3.30
C VAL A 210 1.12 17.42 3.14
N THR A 211 1.45 16.50 4.04
CA THR A 211 2.58 15.57 3.92
C THR A 211 2.06 14.16 3.69
N ILE A 212 2.46 13.53 2.59
CA ILE A 212 2.18 12.11 2.36
C ILE A 212 3.31 11.26 2.96
N PHE A 213 2.96 10.13 3.56
CA PHE A 213 3.98 9.22 4.10
C PHE A 213 3.51 7.78 4.11
N GLY A 214 4.48 6.86 4.10
CA GLY A 214 4.21 5.44 4.12
C GLY A 214 5.45 4.61 4.36
N GLN A 215 5.23 3.33 4.70
CA GLN A 215 6.27 2.34 4.92
C GLN A 215 6.24 1.24 3.85
N SER A 216 7.40 0.73 3.46
CA SER A 216 7.54 -0.32 2.43
C SER A 216 6.82 0.10 1.14
N ALA A 217 5.86 -0.68 0.64
CA ALA A 217 5.05 -0.33 -0.53
C ALA A 217 4.37 1.04 -0.40
N GLY A 218 3.96 1.46 0.80
CA GLY A 218 3.44 2.80 1.07
C GLY A 218 4.51 3.89 0.96
N GLY A 219 5.75 3.59 1.34
CA GLY A 219 6.89 4.48 1.13
C GLY A 219 7.24 4.61 -0.36
N ALA A 220 7.18 3.50 -1.10
CA ALA A 220 7.31 3.52 -2.55
C ALA A 220 6.18 4.33 -3.20
N SER A 221 4.93 4.17 -2.74
CA SER A 221 3.79 5.00 -3.15
C SER A 221 4.04 6.49 -2.93
N ALA A 222 4.53 6.89 -1.75
CA ALA A 222 4.89 8.28 -1.47
C ALA A 222 5.94 8.81 -2.47
N HIS A 223 6.95 8.01 -2.83
CA HIS A 223 7.90 8.38 -3.87
C HIS A 223 7.26 8.42 -5.27
N PHE A 224 6.42 7.45 -5.64
CA PHE A 224 5.72 7.46 -6.94
C PHE A 224 4.84 8.70 -7.12
N HIS A 225 4.20 9.20 -6.06
CA HIS A 225 3.44 10.45 -6.11
C HIS A 225 4.32 11.67 -6.43
N LEU A 226 5.60 11.69 -6.05
CA LEU A 226 6.54 12.72 -6.53
C LEU A 226 6.76 12.63 -8.04
N LEU A 227 6.77 11.42 -8.59
CA LEU A 227 7.03 11.16 -10.02
C LEU A 227 5.78 11.33 -10.90
N SER A 228 4.60 11.42 -10.29
CA SER A 228 3.32 11.39 -10.99
C SER A 228 2.80 12.80 -11.31
N PRO A 229 2.50 13.13 -12.58
CA PRO A 229 1.86 14.40 -12.91
C PRO A 229 0.46 14.52 -12.28
N MET A 230 -0.27 13.42 -12.11
CA MET A 230 -1.61 13.41 -11.49
C MET A 230 -1.63 13.91 -10.04
N SER A 231 -0.48 13.86 -9.36
CA SER A 231 -0.35 14.17 -7.94
C SER A 231 0.21 15.57 -7.68
N THR A 232 0.62 16.28 -8.72
CA THR A 232 1.26 17.60 -8.61
C THR A 232 0.31 18.59 -7.93
N GLY A 233 0.78 19.23 -6.86
CA GLY A 233 0.00 20.21 -6.09
C GLY A 233 -1.02 19.60 -5.13
N LEU A 234 -1.12 18.27 -5.01
CA LEU A 234 -1.99 17.63 -4.01
C LEU A 234 -1.32 17.46 -2.65
N PHE A 235 0.00 17.64 -2.57
CA PHE A 235 0.79 17.52 -1.35
C PHE A 235 2.04 18.42 -1.41
N HIS A 236 2.65 18.64 -0.24
CA HIS A 236 3.66 19.68 0.02
C HIS A 236 4.89 19.13 0.75
N GLY A 237 4.90 17.85 1.08
CA GLY A 237 6.04 17.11 1.62
C GLY A 237 5.80 15.60 1.48
N ALA A 238 6.88 14.82 1.44
CA ALA A 238 6.79 13.36 1.35
C ALA A 238 7.79 12.67 2.29
N ILE A 239 7.37 11.58 2.93
CA ILE A 239 8.22 10.72 3.75
C ILE A 239 8.13 9.27 3.27
N SER A 240 9.26 8.69 2.92
CA SER A 240 9.39 7.35 2.36
C SER A 240 10.20 6.47 3.31
N GLN A 241 9.51 5.60 4.06
CA GLN A 241 10.13 4.73 5.05
C GLN A 241 10.37 3.35 4.44
N SER A 242 11.64 2.95 4.27
CA SER A 242 12.01 1.60 3.82
C SER A 242 11.42 1.18 2.47
N GLY A 243 11.20 2.13 1.55
CA GLY A 243 10.67 1.83 0.23
C GLY A 243 10.59 3.04 -0.67
N THR A 244 11.08 2.92 -1.90
CA THR A 244 11.11 4.00 -2.88
C THR A 244 10.67 3.46 -4.24
N GLY A 245 10.19 4.31 -5.15
CA GLY A 245 9.91 3.92 -6.53
C GLY A 245 11.13 3.44 -7.35
N LEU A 246 12.35 3.55 -6.80
CA LEU A 246 13.57 2.99 -7.39
C LEU A 246 13.91 1.60 -6.85
N ALA A 247 13.22 1.13 -5.81
CA ALA A 247 13.41 -0.22 -5.31
C ALA A 247 12.98 -1.24 -6.37
N SER A 248 13.78 -2.29 -6.52
CA SER A 248 13.57 -3.36 -7.50
C SER A 248 12.21 -4.04 -7.41
N TRP A 249 11.70 -4.17 -6.19
CA TRP A 249 10.40 -4.78 -5.92
C TRP A 249 9.22 -3.84 -6.18
N ALA A 250 9.45 -2.53 -6.38
CA ALA A 250 8.38 -1.52 -6.41
C ALA A 250 7.82 -1.26 -7.80
N TYR A 251 8.58 -1.52 -8.87
CA TYR A 251 8.19 -1.25 -10.26
C TYR A 251 8.35 -2.50 -11.13
N ALA A 252 7.40 -2.75 -12.02
CA ALA A 252 7.51 -3.78 -13.06
C ALA A 252 7.28 -3.20 -14.45
N GLU A 253 7.87 -3.83 -15.45
CA GLU A 253 7.58 -3.52 -16.84
C GLU A 253 6.15 -3.94 -17.24
N PRO A 254 5.50 -3.21 -18.17
CA PRO A 254 4.15 -3.54 -18.62
C PRO A 254 4.02 -4.98 -19.11
N GLU A 255 5.04 -5.50 -19.81
CA GLU A 255 5.08 -6.86 -20.34
C GLU A 255 5.12 -7.91 -19.22
N TYR A 256 5.79 -7.60 -18.10
CA TYR A 256 5.84 -8.47 -16.93
C TYR A 256 4.46 -8.57 -16.28
N ILE A 257 3.80 -7.42 -16.03
CA ILE A 257 2.45 -7.38 -15.45
C ILE A 257 1.45 -8.13 -16.34
N ARG A 258 1.50 -7.89 -17.65
CA ARG A 258 0.67 -8.60 -18.62
C ARG A 258 0.94 -10.10 -18.58
N GLY A 259 2.20 -10.53 -18.61
CA GLY A 259 2.57 -11.95 -18.52
C GLY A 259 2.09 -12.63 -17.24
N ALA A 260 2.20 -11.94 -16.10
CA ALA A 260 1.66 -12.41 -14.82
C ALA A 260 0.13 -12.57 -14.87
N ALA A 261 -0.59 -11.62 -15.49
CA ALA A 261 -2.03 -11.71 -15.67
C ALA A 261 -2.45 -12.98 -16.44
N PHE A 262 -1.80 -13.30 -17.57
CA PHE A 262 -2.10 -14.54 -18.31
C PHE A 262 -1.76 -15.80 -17.51
N LYS A 263 -0.67 -15.80 -16.73
CA LYS A 263 -0.32 -16.93 -15.85
C LYS A 263 -1.38 -17.15 -14.76
N ILE A 264 -1.90 -16.08 -14.16
CA ILE A 264 -3.00 -16.17 -13.21
C ILE A 264 -4.27 -16.67 -13.91
N GLY A 265 -4.56 -16.15 -15.10
CA GLY A 265 -5.69 -16.59 -15.92
C GLY A 265 -5.73 -18.10 -16.09
N ALA A 266 -4.62 -18.69 -16.53
CA ALA A 266 -4.49 -20.15 -16.68
C ALA A 266 -4.74 -20.91 -15.35
N LYS A 267 -4.27 -20.39 -14.21
CA LYS A 267 -4.47 -21.03 -12.89
C LYS A 267 -5.93 -21.01 -12.43
N ILE A 268 -6.69 -19.98 -12.80
CA ILE A 268 -8.11 -19.82 -12.40
C ILE A 268 -9.09 -20.25 -13.50
N ARG A 269 -8.61 -20.97 -14.53
CA ARG A 269 -9.41 -21.46 -15.67
C ARG A 269 -9.99 -20.34 -16.54
N CYS A 270 -9.28 -19.22 -16.64
CA CYS A 270 -9.46 -18.18 -17.64
C CYS A 270 -8.44 -18.36 -18.77
N ASP A 271 -8.64 -19.37 -19.61
CA ASP A 271 -7.82 -19.60 -20.81
C ASP A 271 -8.22 -18.59 -21.90
N ALA A 272 -7.48 -17.48 -21.99
CA ALA A 272 -7.73 -16.39 -22.92
C ALA A 272 -6.64 -16.30 -23.99
N ALA A 273 -7.04 -16.02 -25.24
CA ALA A 273 -6.10 -15.81 -26.34
C ALA A 273 -5.53 -14.37 -26.36
N ASP A 274 -6.28 -13.40 -25.82
CA ASP A 274 -5.88 -11.99 -25.81
C ASP A 274 -6.33 -11.22 -24.55
N ASP A 275 -5.94 -9.96 -24.49
CA ASP A 275 -6.20 -9.06 -23.35
C ASP A 275 -7.71 -8.87 -23.09
N LYS A 276 -8.53 -8.86 -24.14
CA LYS A 276 -9.97 -8.57 -24.03
C LYS A 276 -10.71 -9.79 -23.48
N GLU A 277 -10.40 -10.97 -24.00
CA GLU A 277 -10.92 -12.23 -23.48
C GLU A 277 -10.53 -12.43 -22.01
N LEU A 278 -9.25 -12.14 -21.67
CA LEU A 278 -8.76 -12.26 -20.30
C LEU A 278 -9.47 -11.28 -19.36
N LEU A 279 -9.63 -10.02 -19.78
CA LEU A 279 -10.35 -9.01 -19.00
C LEU A 279 -11.81 -9.39 -18.78
N GLN A 280 -12.48 -9.93 -19.79
CA GLN A 280 -13.87 -10.38 -19.68
C GLN A 280 -13.98 -11.48 -18.62
N CYS A 281 -13.13 -12.51 -18.69
CA CYS A 281 -13.11 -13.58 -17.69
C CYS A 281 -12.82 -13.05 -16.27
N PHE A 282 -11.87 -12.13 -16.13
CA PHE A 282 -11.53 -11.53 -14.83
C PHE A 282 -12.66 -10.68 -14.22
N ARG A 283 -13.52 -10.08 -15.04
CA ARG A 283 -14.71 -9.37 -14.53
C ARG A 283 -15.77 -10.30 -13.98
N GLU A 284 -15.85 -11.53 -14.49
CA GLU A 284 -16.79 -12.56 -14.04
C GLU A 284 -16.24 -13.38 -12.86
N THR A 285 -14.93 -13.35 -12.65
CA THR A 285 -14.24 -14.08 -11.58
C THR A 285 -14.52 -13.44 -10.19
N PRO A 286 -14.87 -14.20 -9.15
CA PRO A 286 -14.92 -13.69 -7.78
C PRO A 286 -13.57 -13.12 -7.31
N ALA A 287 -13.59 -11.99 -6.59
CA ALA A 287 -12.36 -11.35 -6.11
C ALA A 287 -11.50 -12.27 -5.22
N THR A 288 -12.14 -13.17 -4.48
CA THR A 288 -11.50 -14.17 -3.61
C THR A 288 -10.60 -15.13 -4.38
N ASP A 289 -10.93 -15.44 -5.63
CA ASP A 289 -10.16 -16.41 -6.43
C ASP A 289 -8.81 -15.82 -6.83
N PHE A 290 -8.71 -14.49 -6.95
CA PHE A 290 -7.42 -13.83 -7.14
C PHE A 290 -6.54 -13.91 -5.90
N VAL A 291 -7.13 -13.78 -4.71
CA VAL A 291 -6.40 -13.88 -3.43
C VAL A 291 -5.75 -15.26 -3.27
N ASP A 292 -6.40 -16.31 -3.79
CA ASP A 292 -5.95 -17.70 -3.66
C ASP A 292 -4.70 -18.02 -4.47
N VAL A 293 -4.48 -17.27 -5.53
CA VAL A 293 -3.32 -17.42 -6.42
C VAL A 293 -2.12 -16.64 -5.92
N PHE A 294 -2.32 -15.66 -5.02
CA PHE A 294 -1.27 -14.91 -4.33
C PHE A 294 -0.71 -15.69 -3.13
N GLY A 295 -0.08 -16.82 -3.41
CA GLY A 295 0.87 -17.42 -2.49
C GLY A 295 2.18 -16.64 -2.55
N TYR A 296 2.71 -16.23 -1.40
CA TYR A 296 4.03 -15.57 -1.24
C TYR A 296 5.24 -16.42 -1.71
N GLU A 297 5.01 -17.52 -2.40
CA GLU A 297 6.05 -18.39 -2.93
C GLU A 297 5.86 -18.60 -4.43
N ASP A 298 6.80 -18.05 -5.18
CA ASP A 298 7.10 -18.57 -6.51
C ASP A 298 8.17 -19.67 -6.39
N GLU A 299 8.67 -20.16 -7.53
CA GLU A 299 9.71 -21.20 -7.58
C GLU A 299 11.04 -20.81 -6.91
N THR A 300 11.26 -19.53 -6.61
CA THR A 300 12.49 -19.02 -5.96
C THR A 300 12.41 -19.06 -4.43
N GLY A 301 11.21 -19.20 -3.86
CA GLY A 301 10.99 -19.08 -2.41
C GLY A 301 10.95 -17.62 -1.90
N VAL A 302 11.12 -16.63 -2.80
CA VAL A 302 11.06 -15.19 -2.52
C VAL A 302 10.15 -14.52 -3.56
N SER A 303 8.86 -14.34 -3.24
CA SER A 303 7.96 -13.58 -4.11
C SER A 303 7.87 -12.11 -3.67
N LEU A 304 8.20 -11.18 -4.57
CA LEU A 304 8.17 -9.73 -4.33
C LEU A 304 6.83 -9.08 -4.73
N GLY A 305 5.78 -9.89 -4.96
CA GLY A 305 4.47 -9.44 -5.45
C GLY A 305 4.45 -9.27 -6.97
N GLU A 306 3.57 -10.02 -7.66
CA GLU A 306 3.51 -10.04 -9.13
C GLU A 306 2.88 -8.77 -9.73
N PHE A 307 2.00 -8.09 -8.98
CA PHE A 307 1.26 -6.93 -9.47
C PHE A 307 1.63 -5.69 -8.65
N ARG A 308 2.21 -4.71 -9.34
CA ARG A 308 2.82 -3.51 -8.76
C ARG A 308 2.81 -2.36 -9.78
N PRO A 309 3.14 -1.12 -9.38
CA PRO A 309 3.20 0.01 -10.30
C PRO A 309 4.00 -0.26 -11.58
N THR A 310 3.48 0.23 -12.71
CA THR A 310 4.08 0.06 -14.04
C THR A 310 3.95 1.33 -14.89
N LYS A 311 4.70 1.43 -15.99
CA LYS A 311 4.60 2.57 -16.91
C LYS A 311 3.29 2.51 -17.68
N GLU A 312 2.66 3.65 -17.89
CA GLU A 312 1.50 3.80 -18.78
C GLU A 312 1.92 4.53 -20.05
N ASP A 313 1.65 3.93 -21.23
CA ASP A 313 2.06 4.47 -22.53
C ASP A 313 1.22 5.64 -23.04
N GLY A 314 0.17 6.02 -22.29
CA GLY A 314 -0.66 7.17 -22.61
C GLY A 314 -2.01 7.12 -21.91
N SER A 315 -2.79 8.19 -22.09
CA SER A 315 -4.17 8.25 -21.62
C SER A 315 -5.04 7.28 -22.45
N VAL A 316 -5.79 6.43 -21.75
CA VAL A 316 -6.75 5.50 -22.34
C VAL A 316 -8.14 5.86 -21.86
N ASN A 317 -9.13 5.95 -22.77
CA ASN A 317 -10.53 6.29 -22.42
C ASN A 317 -10.69 7.60 -21.60
N GLY A 318 -9.79 8.56 -21.78
CA GLY A 318 -9.75 9.81 -21.02
C GLY A 318 -9.28 9.68 -19.57
N GLU A 319 -8.75 8.52 -19.18
CA GLU A 319 -8.10 8.33 -17.88
C GLU A 319 -6.73 9.03 -17.87
N GLU A 320 -6.48 9.75 -16.79
CA GLU A 320 -5.19 10.39 -16.55
C GLU A 320 -4.07 9.35 -16.34
N VAL A 321 -2.85 9.72 -16.73
CA VAL A 321 -1.65 8.87 -16.62
C VAL A 321 -0.99 9.09 -15.26
N PHE A 322 -0.95 8.06 -14.42
CA PHE A 322 -0.30 8.14 -13.12
C PHE A 322 1.22 8.07 -13.27
N LEU A 323 1.75 7.08 -13.99
CA LEU A 323 3.20 6.89 -14.15
C LEU A 323 3.62 6.94 -15.63
N PRO A 324 4.07 8.10 -16.15
CA PRO A 324 4.35 8.29 -17.58
C PRO A 324 5.68 7.66 -18.05
N GLY A 325 6.48 7.10 -17.14
CA GLY A 325 7.80 6.57 -17.46
C GLY A 325 8.40 5.74 -16.33
N ARG A 326 9.51 5.06 -16.64
CA ARG A 326 10.30 4.35 -15.64
C ARG A 326 10.77 5.31 -14.54
N PRO A 327 10.67 4.96 -13.26
CA PRO A 327 11.07 5.83 -12.14
C PRO A 327 12.48 6.40 -12.26
N ALA A 328 13.47 5.54 -12.57
CA ALA A 328 14.86 5.97 -12.75
C ALA A 328 15.04 7.02 -13.86
N ALA A 329 14.27 6.90 -14.95
CA ALA A 329 14.31 7.87 -16.05
C ALA A 329 13.63 9.20 -15.66
N LEU A 330 12.52 9.16 -14.92
CA LEU A 330 11.84 10.37 -14.42
C LEU A 330 12.72 11.14 -13.44
N VAL A 331 13.38 10.43 -12.51
CA VAL A 331 14.35 11.02 -11.57
C VAL A 331 15.54 11.62 -12.32
N SER A 332 16.18 10.86 -13.21
CA SER A 332 17.37 11.32 -13.95
C SER A 332 17.08 12.52 -14.86
N SER A 333 15.86 12.60 -15.41
CA SER A 333 15.41 13.72 -16.25
C SER A 333 14.79 14.88 -15.46
N ARG A 334 14.81 14.83 -14.13
CA ARG A 334 14.22 15.84 -13.23
C ARG A 334 12.73 16.11 -13.51
N LYS A 335 12.00 15.07 -13.93
CA LYS A 335 10.55 15.12 -14.18
C LYS A 335 9.80 14.60 -12.97
N PHE A 336 9.76 15.40 -11.92
CA PHE A 336 9.06 15.10 -10.67
C PHE A 336 8.65 16.39 -9.95
N HIS A 337 7.64 16.30 -9.09
CA HIS A 337 7.19 17.37 -8.22
C HIS A 337 8.23 17.63 -7.12
N VAL A 338 8.72 18.87 -7.02
CA VAL A 338 9.78 19.24 -6.08
C VAL A 338 9.18 19.75 -4.77
N VAL A 339 9.24 18.93 -3.73
CA VAL A 339 8.85 19.26 -2.35
C VAL A 339 9.88 18.66 -1.37
N PRO A 340 9.91 19.09 -0.10
CA PRO A 340 10.73 18.43 0.92
C PRO A 340 10.46 16.92 0.96
N PHE A 341 11.53 16.13 0.86
CA PHE A 341 11.48 14.67 0.83
C PHE A 341 12.41 14.11 1.91
N LEU A 342 11.85 13.28 2.80
CA LEU A 342 12.60 12.52 3.79
C LEU A 342 12.53 11.04 3.43
N THR A 343 13.67 10.36 3.41
CA THR A 343 13.71 8.91 3.21
C THR A 343 14.69 8.27 4.18
N GLY A 344 14.46 7.01 4.53
CA GLY A 344 15.32 6.25 5.44
C GLY A 344 15.06 4.75 5.35
N ILE A 345 16.03 3.98 5.83
CA ILE A 345 15.99 2.53 5.95
C ILE A 345 16.44 2.13 7.36
N ASN A 346 16.07 0.94 7.81
CA ASN A 346 16.63 0.33 9.01
C ASN A 346 18.02 -0.24 8.70
N SER A 347 18.86 -0.41 9.73
CA SER A 347 20.21 -0.97 9.58
C SER A 347 20.24 -2.47 9.22
N LYS A 348 19.10 -3.17 9.32
CA LYS A 348 18.95 -4.59 8.98
C LYS A 348 17.55 -4.88 8.40
N GLU A 349 17.20 -4.29 7.26
CA GLU A 349 15.87 -4.47 6.63
C GLU A 349 15.52 -5.94 6.39
N ALA A 350 16.49 -6.72 5.93
CA ALA A 350 16.28 -8.12 5.55
C ALA A 350 16.01 -9.05 6.74
N LEU A 351 16.22 -8.58 8.00
CA LEU A 351 15.88 -9.36 9.20
C LEU A 351 14.38 -9.72 9.25
N THR A 352 13.52 -8.90 8.64
CA THR A 352 12.08 -9.18 8.54
C THR A 352 11.78 -10.46 7.75
N PHE A 353 12.68 -10.90 6.87
CA PHE A 353 12.48 -12.03 5.96
C PHE A 353 13.06 -13.35 6.48
N THR A 354 13.63 -13.40 7.69
CA THR A 354 14.20 -14.65 8.24
C THR A 354 13.15 -15.73 8.48
N ALA A 355 11.87 -15.37 8.64
CA ALA A 355 10.80 -16.36 8.71
C ALA A 355 10.71 -17.25 7.45
N LEU A 356 11.17 -16.76 6.29
CA LEU A 356 11.25 -17.57 5.07
C LEU A 356 12.29 -18.69 5.19
N THR A 357 13.37 -18.46 5.93
CA THR A 357 14.49 -19.40 6.08
C THR A 357 14.15 -20.60 6.97
N GLU A 358 13.06 -20.53 7.74
CA GLU A 358 12.59 -21.63 8.58
C GLU A 358 12.01 -22.80 7.76
N LYS A 359 11.68 -22.57 6.48
CA LYS A 359 11.17 -23.63 5.61
C LYS A 359 12.30 -24.58 5.22
N PRO A 360 12.14 -25.92 5.39
CA PRO A 360 13.22 -26.88 5.15
C PRO A 360 13.84 -26.83 3.74
N SER A 361 13.10 -26.35 2.75
CA SER A 361 13.55 -26.27 1.35
C SER A 361 14.05 -24.88 0.92
N PHE A 362 14.01 -23.88 1.81
CA PHE A 362 14.30 -22.49 1.45
C PHE A 362 15.72 -22.34 0.89
N TRP A 363 16.73 -22.74 1.65
CA TRP A 363 18.14 -22.54 1.26
C TRP A 363 18.49 -23.27 -0.04
N ASP A 364 18.00 -24.50 -0.23
CA ASP A 364 18.20 -25.25 -1.46
C ASP A 364 17.55 -24.56 -2.66
N LYS A 365 16.31 -24.06 -2.51
CA LYS A 365 15.62 -23.32 -3.57
C LYS A 365 16.30 -21.99 -3.87
N PHE A 366 16.70 -21.25 -2.84
CA PHE A 366 17.37 -19.97 -2.97
C PHE A 366 18.71 -20.13 -3.68
N ASP A 367 19.54 -21.09 -3.26
CA ASP A 367 20.84 -21.35 -3.87
C ASP A 367 20.71 -21.82 -5.33
N LYS A 368 19.76 -22.74 -5.59
CA LYS A 368 19.49 -23.28 -6.93
C LYS A 368 18.98 -22.20 -7.89
N ASN A 369 18.19 -21.24 -7.40
CA ASN A 369 17.57 -20.20 -8.21
C ASN A 369 18.23 -18.82 -8.03
N PHE A 370 19.45 -18.77 -7.48
CA PHE A 370 20.10 -17.51 -7.13
C PHE A 370 20.22 -16.54 -8.33
N ASP A 371 20.58 -17.06 -9.51
CA ASP A 371 20.65 -16.27 -10.74
C ASP A 371 19.29 -15.64 -11.08
N LYS A 372 18.19 -16.37 -10.87
CA LYS A 372 16.84 -15.84 -11.11
C LYS A 372 16.50 -14.75 -10.10
N VAL A 373 16.81 -14.93 -8.81
CA VAL A 373 16.60 -13.90 -7.79
C VAL A 373 17.37 -12.62 -8.15
N VAL A 374 18.62 -12.76 -8.60
CA VAL A 374 19.43 -11.61 -9.04
C VAL A 374 18.83 -10.97 -10.29
N ALA A 375 18.37 -11.73 -11.29
CA ALA A 375 17.68 -11.17 -12.46
C ALA A 375 16.43 -10.38 -12.05
N ASP A 376 15.60 -10.94 -11.18
CA ASP A 376 14.34 -10.33 -10.73
C ASP A 376 14.57 -9.05 -9.91
N VAL A 377 15.66 -9.00 -9.14
CA VAL A 377 16.05 -7.83 -8.33
C VAL A 377 16.79 -6.77 -9.15
N THR A 378 17.67 -7.15 -10.07
CA THR A 378 18.52 -6.19 -10.77
C THR A 378 17.97 -5.76 -12.13
N GLY A 379 17.05 -6.53 -12.71
CA GLY A 379 16.59 -6.38 -14.07
C GLY A 379 17.65 -6.74 -15.12
N GLU A 380 18.75 -7.39 -14.72
CA GLU A 380 19.82 -7.83 -15.63
C GLU A 380 19.33 -8.96 -16.55
N ASP A 381 19.80 -8.93 -17.80
CA ASP A 381 19.48 -9.96 -18.78
C ASP A 381 20.29 -11.26 -18.56
N VAL A 382 19.91 -12.32 -19.27
CA VAL A 382 20.52 -13.65 -19.17
C VAL A 382 22.02 -13.64 -19.54
N SER A 383 22.49 -12.67 -20.32
CA SER A 383 23.89 -12.58 -20.72
C SER A 383 24.80 -12.06 -19.60
N ARG A 384 24.28 -11.20 -18.72
CA ARG A 384 25.02 -10.60 -17.61
C ARG A 384 24.69 -11.18 -16.24
N VAL A 385 23.50 -11.78 -16.09
CA VAL A 385 23.01 -12.27 -14.79
C VAL A 385 23.99 -13.21 -14.10
N LYS A 386 24.66 -14.10 -14.85
CA LYS A 386 25.61 -15.07 -14.26
C LYS A 386 26.82 -14.37 -13.64
N GLU A 387 27.42 -13.43 -14.37
CA GLU A 387 28.57 -12.66 -13.88
C GLU A 387 28.17 -11.84 -12.64
N VAL A 388 27.02 -11.16 -12.70
CA VAL A 388 26.51 -10.35 -11.58
C VAL A 388 26.20 -11.24 -10.37
N SER A 389 25.58 -12.40 -10.59
CA SER A 389 25.24 -13.36 -9.54
C SER A 389 26.48 -13.91 -8.86
N GLU A 390 27.50 -14.30 -9.60
CA GLU A 390 28.78 -14.74 -9.03
C GLU A 390 29.43 -13.65 -8.17
N ARG A 391 29.38 -12.39 -8.62
CA ARG A 391 29.92 -11.25 -7.88
C ARG A 391 29.16 -10.99 -6.59
N ILE A 392 27.82 -10.97 -6.63
CA ILE A 392 26.97 -10.78 -5.44
C ILE A 392 27.19 -11.94 -4.47
N LYS A 393 27.17 -13.18 -4.96
CA LYS A 393 27.35 -14.38 -4.13
C LYS A 393 28.71 -14.37 -3.44
N ARG A 394 29.79 -14.06 -4.17
CA ARG A 394 31.14 -13.96 -3.60
C ARG A 394 31.26 -12.81 -2.60
N TYR A 395 30.59 -11.67 -2.84
CA TYR A 395 30.62 -10.53 -1.93
C TYR A 395 29.97 -10.87 -0.58
N TYR A 396 28.74 -11.39 -0.60
CA TYR A 396 27.98 -11.64 0.63
C TYR A 396 28.35 -12.96 1.31
N PHE A 397 28.57 -14.04 0.55
CA PHE A 397 28.78 -15.39 1.09
C PHE A 397 30.24 -15.86 1.02
N GLY A 398 31.09 -15.20 0.23
CA GLY A 398 32.45 -15.66 -0.04
C GLY A 398 32.43 -16.99 -0.80
N ASP A 399 33.19 -17.97 -0.31
CA ASP A 399 33.20 -19.33 -0.84
C ASP A 399 32.15 -20.25 -0.17
N ARG A 400 31.37 -19.71 0.78
CA ARG A 400 30.33 -20.47 1.48
C ARG A 400 29.05 -20.51 0.66
N LYS A 401 28.25 -21.57 0.86
CA LYS A 401 26.91 -21.66 0.28
C LYS A 401 25.89 -20.93 1.15
N PRO A 402 24.82 -20.36 0.56
CA PRO A 402 23.65 -19.93 1.31
C PRO A 402 23.08 -21.08 2.13
N SER A 403 23.06 -20.89 3.45
CA SER A 403 22.56 -21.82 4.45
C SER A 403 22.24 -21.07 5.76
N GLU A 404 21.66 -21.78 6.72
CA GLU A 404 21.41 -21.27 8.07
C GLU A 404 22.70 -20.75 8.74
N GLU A 405 23.87 -21.37 8.49
CA GLU A 405 25.17 -20.91 9.00
C GLU A 405 25.63 -19.57 8.40
N THR A 406 25.04 -19.16 7.29
CA THR A 406 25.31 -17.90 6.60
C THR A 406 24.14 -16.92 6.70
N LEU A 407 23.24 -17.10 7.67
CA LEU A 407 22.07 -16.23 7.85
C LEU A 407 22.46 -14.76 7.95
N ASP A 408 23.54 -14.44 8.67
CA ASP A 408 24.05 -13.06 8.80
C ASP A 408 24.40 -12.46 7.42
N SER A 409 25.04 -13.23 6.54
CA SER A 409 25.35 -12.81 5.15
C SER A 409 24.09 -12.62 4.30
N PHE A 410 23.01 -13.34 4.60
CA PHE A 410 21.74 -13.22 3.88
C PHE A 410 20.94 -11.98 4.32
N ILE A 411 21.00 -11.62 5.60
CA ILE A 411 20.30 -10.44 6.14
C ILE A 411 21.11 -9.15 6.06
N ASP A 412 22.40 -9.26 5.76
CA ASP A 412 23.28 -8.13 5.52
C ASP A 412 22.97 -7.55 4.13
N THR A 413 22.30 -6.41 4.12
CA THR A 413 21.96 -5.67 2.89
C THR A 413 22.65 -4.30 2.91
N GLU A 414 23.92 -4.24 3.32
CA GLU A 414 24.76 -3.06 3.12
C GLU A 414 25.08 -2.86 1.62
N LEU A 415 24.19 -2.16 0.91
CA LEU A 415 24.50 -1.43 -0.32
C LEU A 415 23.71 -0.11 -0.40
#